data_AF-A0AAD5SNJ6-F1
#
_entry.id   AF-A0AAD5SNJ6-F1
#
_cell.length_a   1.000
_cell.length_b   1.000
_cell.length_c   1.000
_cell.angle_alpha   90.00
_cell.angle_beta   90.00
_cell.angle_gamma   90.00
#
_symmetry.space_group_name_H-M   'P 1'
#
loop_
_entity.id
_entity.type
_entity.pdbx_description
1 polymer ?
#
loop_
_entity_poly.entity_id
_entity_poly.type
_entity_poly.pdbx_seq_one_letter_code
_entity_poly.pdbx_strand_id
1 'polypeptide(L)'
;MGGFLTESSLGWPFSFHIPGIIAFAVAIFALISLPPASVTDPEADVTTKTKRPSIDYLGAALCTSAMLMLVFVLSEGNARGWSDPLIISLLILSLLLFGAFVFAEMKIKEPLMPPNIWLLPNFAAAFVIAMCVTAFFVNYTYYLTLIFQEVWGYNAVESAIRFVPVGVTAVIIALLAENLIHYFNIKMTLIAGLLLGLIGNVILGFYSNENEYWSKFFPSVIIGIAGLASTYTSVAITAFSAAPNNMAGLIGGVLNTAFQFGTGLGLAITTPVVSSVNGPSAHLEGADRHRLLKGYHAAIWTTVGIIGFALLIAIIFVKVIPKTDEDGETLTVHVDSGRKSKEEGSRYDATRASVDTVVVQA
;
A
#
# COMPACT_ATOMS: atom_id res chain seq x y z
N MET A 1 3.39 -11.31 -19.66
CA MET A 1 4.81 -11.07 -20.01
C MET A 1 5.71 -12.20 -19.49
N GLY A 2 5.85 -12.41 -18.17
CA GLY A 2 6.77 -13.40 -17.60
C GLY A 2 6.58 -14.86 -18.05
N GLY A 3 5.32 -15.34 -18.15
CA GLY A 3 5.03 -16.73 -18.58
C GLY A 3 5.51 -17.03 -20.01
N PHE A 4 5.21 -16.15 -20.96
CA PHE A 4 5.63 -16.30 -22.35
C PHE A 4 7.15 -16.22 -22.51
N LEU A 5 7.82 -15.35 -21.74
CA LEU A 5 9.28 -15.19 -21.77
C LEU A 5 10.04 -16.38 -21.17
N THR A 6 9.40 -17.11 -20.25
CA THR A 6 9.98 -18.32 -19.64
C THR A 6 9.92 -19.52 -20.57
N GLU A 7 8.90 -19.59 -21.43
CA GLU A 7 8.74 -20.65 -22.45
C GLU A 7 9.37 -20.31 -23.81
N SER A 8 9.64 -19.03 -24.07
CA SER A 8 10.34 -18.58 -25.28
C SER A 8 11.86 -18.78 -25.17
N SER A 9 12.55 -18.94 -26.30
CA SER A 9 14.01 -19.08 -26.40
C SER A 9 14.85 -17.91 -25.83
N LEU A 10 14.19 -16.83 -25.36
CA LEU A 10 14.81 -15.68 -24.71
C LEU A 10 15.13 -15.91 -23.22
N GLY A 11 14.51 -16.91 -22.59
CA GLY A 11 14.73 -17.27 -21.19
C GLY A 11 14.15 -16.28 -20.17
N TRP A 12 13.96 -16.76 -18.94
CA TRP A 12 13.49 -15.96 -17.81
C TRP A 12 14.26 -14.65 -17.53
N PRO A 13 15.59 -14.50 -17.82
CA PRO A 13 16.33 -13.26 -17.57
C PRO A 13 15.81 -12.07 -18.39
N PHE A 14 15.17 -12.30 -19.54
CA PHE A 14 14.65 -11.23 -20.38
C PHE A 14 13.51 -10.45 -19.71
N SER A 15 12.86 -11.03 -18.70
CA SER A 15 11.88 -10.33 -17.86
C SER A 15 12.48 -9.14 -17.10
N PHE A 16 13.81 -9.13 -16.84
CA PHE A 16 14.50 -8.01 -16.19
C PHE A 16 14.96 -6.93 -17.18
N HIS A 17 15.20 -7.31 -18.43
CA HIS A 17 15.59 -6.35 -19.48
C HIS A 17 14.44 -5.42 -19.86
N ILE A 18 13.18 -5.89 -19.81
CA ILE A 18 12.01 -5.09 -20.17
C ILE A 18 11.85 -3.84 -19.27
N PRO A 19 11.80 -3.95 -17.92
CA PRO A 19 11.78 -2.78 -17.05
C PRO A 19 12.99 -1.86 -17.26
N GLY A 20 14.18 -2.44 -17.49
CA GLY A 20 15.40 -1.68 -17.75
C GLY A 20 15.31 -0.82 -19.03
N ILE A 21 14.79 -1.38 -20.11
CA ILE A 21 14.58 -0.67 -21.39
C ILE A 21 13.55 0.45 -21.20
N ILE A 22 12.44 0.18 -20.52
CA ILE A 22 11.41 1.19 -20.24
C ILE A 22 11.98 2.33 -19.38
N ALA A 23 12.70 2.00 -18.30
CA ALA A 23 13.34 2.99 -17.44
C ALA A 23 14.36 3.84 -18.20
N PHE A 24 15.15 3.22 -19.08
CA PHE A 24 16.11 3.93 -19.93
C PHE A 24 15.42 4.87 -20.93
N ALA A 25 14.33 4.41 -21.57
CA ALA A 25 13.54 5.22 -22.49
C ALA A 25 12.90 6.43 -21.79
N VAL A 26 12.34 6.22 -20.59
CA VAL A 26 11.78 7.30 -19.75
C VAL A 26 12.87 8.26 -19.30
N ALA A 27 14.07 7.77 -18.94
CA ALA A 27 15.19 8.62 -18.56
C ALA A 27 15.67 9.50 -19.72
N ILE A 28 15.78 8.95 -20.93
CA ILE A 28 16.09 9.73 -22.14
C ILE A 28 15.00 10.76 -22.42
N PHE A 29 13.73 10.36 -22.37
CA PHE A 29 12.61 11.27 -22.58
C PHE A 29 12.62 12.40 -21.55
N ALA A 30 12.86 12.10 -20.27
CA ALA A 30 13.01 13.08 -19.22
C ALA A 30 14.16 14.06 -19.49
N LEU A 31 15.33 13.58 -19.96
CA LEU A 31 16.47 14.43 -20.33
C LEU A 31 16.17 15.37 -21.51
N ILE A 32 15.26 14.98 -22.41
CA ILE A 32 14.88 15.76 -23.59
C ILE A 32 13.73 16.73 -23.26
N SER A 33 12.77 16.31 -22.43
CA SER A 33 11.53 17.04 -22.16
C SER A 33 11.59 17.94 -20.92
N LEU A 34 12.47 17.65 -19.95
CA LEU A 34 12.66 18.54 -18.81
C LEU A 34 13.51 19.75 -19.28
N PRO A 35 12.97 20.98 -19.26
CA PRO A 35 13.81 22.15 -19.39
C PRO A 35 14.89 22.12 -18.30
N PRO A 36 16.15 22.53 -18.59
CA PRO A 36 17.19 22.59 -17.56
C PRO A 36 16.64 23.36 -16.38
N ALA A 37 16.65 22.73 -15.19
CA ALA A 37 16.00 23.22 -13.98
C ALA A 37 16.22 24.73 -13.85
N SER A 38 15.18 25.50 -14.18
CA SER A 38 15.19 26.93 -13.98
C SER A 38 15.15 27.12 -12.48
N VAL A 39 16.32 27.41 -11.90
CA VAL A 39 16.46 27.94 -10.55
C VAL A 39 15.79 29.30 -10.55
N THR A 40 14.46 29.32 -10.56
CA THR A 40 13.65 30.53 -10.60
C THR A 40 12.29 30.21 -10.00
N ASP A 41 12.30 29.96 -8.69
CA ASP A 41 11.42 30.73 -7.83
C ASP A 41 12.21 31.98 -7.40
N PRO A 42 11.92 33.17 -7.94
CA PRO A 42 12.52 34.43 -7.48
C PRO A 42 12.10 34.80 -6.04
N GLU A 43 11.06 34.14 -5.50
CA GLU A 43 10.59 34.35 -4.12
C GLU A 43 11.09 33.30 -3.11
N ALA A 44 11.79 32.26 -3.58
CA ALA A 44 12.59 31.43 -2.68
C ALA A 44 13.84 32.25 -2.30
N ASP A 45 13.70 33.08 -1.28
CA ASP A 45 14.74 33.96 -0.72
C ASP A 45 16.07 33.18 -0.49
N VAL A 46 16.94 33.21 -1.51
CA VAL A 46 18.27 32.59 -1.55
C VAL A 46 19.24 33.32 -0.59
N THR A 47 18.78 34.28 0.21
CA THR A 47 19.62 34.96 1.21
C THR A 47 19.69 34.26 2.56
N THR A 48 18.87 33.23 2.80
CA THR A 48 19.09 32.37 3.96
C THR A 48 20.13 31.31 3.62
N LYS A 49 21.30 31.38 4.27
CA LYS A 49 22.23 30.25 4.44
C LYS A 49 21.52 29.14 5.22
N THR A 50 20.49 28.51 4.67
CA THR A 50 20.02 27.23 5.16
C THR A 50 21.15 26.25 4.86
N LYS A 51 21.94 25.92 5.89
CA LYS A 51 22.84 24.76 5.88
C LYS A 51 22.10 23.64 5.13
N ARG A 52 22.68 23.10 4.06
CA ARG A 52 22.16 21.88 3.45
C ARG A 52 21.92 20.88 4.60
N PRO A 53 20.70 20.35 4.78
CA PRO A 53 20.43 19.42 5.86
C PRO A 53 21.47 18.31 5.78
N SER A 54 22.09 18.01 6.93
CA SER A 54 23.17 17.03 6.96
C SER A 54 22.56 15.65 6.69
N ILE A 55 22.90 15.04 5.55
CA ILE A 55 22.39 13.71 5.21
C ILE A 55 23.04 12.71 6.18
N ASP A 56 22.21 12.01 6.96
CA ASP A 56 22.68 10.93 7.83
C ASP A 56 22.97 9.67 7.00
N TYR A 57 24.17 9.63 6.44
CA TYR A 57 24.66 8.49 5.67
C TYR A 57 24.73 7.20 6.50
N LEU A 58 25.00 7.31 7.81
CA LEU A 58 25.14 6.16 8.70
C LEU A 58 23.76 5.55 8.97
N GLY A 59 22.78 6.36 9.35
CA GLY A 59 21.41 5.92 9.55
C GLY A 59 20.80 5.38 8.27
N ALA A 60 21.04 6.03 7.13
CA ALA A 60 20.58 5.54 5.83
C ALA A 60 21.17 4.17 5.48
N ALA A 61 22.48 3.96 5.69
CA ALA A 61 23.14 2.67 5.46
C ALA A 61 22.61 1.59 6.41
N LEU A 62 22.50 1.88 7.71
CA LEU A 62 21.99 0.95 8.72
C LEU A 62 20.55 0.51 8.41
N CYS A 63 19.66 1.47 8.15
CA CYS A 63 18.26 1.19 7.84
C CYS A 63 18.12 0.39 6.53
N THR A 64 18.83 0.79 5.48
CA THR A 64 18.80 0.09 4.18
C THR A 64 19.31 -1.34 4.31
N SER A 65 20.44 -1.56 5.00
CA SER A 65 20.99 -2.89 5.22
C SER A 65 20.08 -3.76 6.10
N ALA A 66 19.52 -3.20 7.18
CA ALA A 66 18.57 -3.90 8.04
C ALA A 66 17.35 -4.38 7.24
N MET A 67 16.80 -3.48 6.40
CA MET A 67 15.60 -3.73 5.61
C MET A 67 15.87 -4.75 4.49
N LEU A 68 16.99 -4.64 3.78
CA LEU A 68 17.40 -5.63 2.77
C LEU A 68 17.54 -7.03 3.37
N MET A 69 18.23 -7.15 4.51
CA MET A 69 18.39 -8.43 5.20
C MET A 69 17.05 -8.98 5.66
N LEU A 70 16.17 -8.13 6.19
CA LEU A 70 14.87 -8.57 6.66
C LEU A 70 14.02 -9.10 5.51
N VAL A 71 13.91 -8.34 4.42
CA VAL A 71 13.16 -8.76 3.23
C VAL A 71 13.73 -10.05 2.66
N PHE A 72 15.06 -10.19 2.62
CA PHE A 72 15.72 -11.43 2.20
C PHE A 72 15.33 -12.61 3.08
N VAL A 73 15.38 -12.47 4.40
CA VAL A 73 14.99 -13.52 5.36
C VAL A 73 13.52 -13.88 5.21
N LEU A 74 12.63 -12.89 5.07
CA LEU A 74 11.19 -13.13 4.92
C LEU A 74 10.85 -13.80 3.58
N SER A 75 11.60 -13.49 2.52
CA SER A 75 11.42 -14.07 1.20
C SER A 75 12.00 -15.49 1.11
N GLU A 76 13.25 -15.66 1.55
CA GLU A 76 14.03 -16.87 1.38
C GLU A 76 13.82 -17.89 2.50
N GLY A 77 13.34 -17.43 3.66
CA GLY A 77 12.96 -18.29 4.79
C GLY A 77 11.92 -19.34 4.42
N ASN A 78 11.08 -19.06 3.42
CA ASN A 78 10.08 -20.02 2.94
C ASN A 78 10.68 -21.08 2.00
N ALA A 79 11.69 -20.71 1.19
CA ALA A 79 12.33 -21.65 0.27
C ALA A 79 13.38 -22.53 0.96
N ARG A 80 14.17 -21.96 1.89
CA ARG A 80 15.24 -22.66 2.62
C ARG A 80 14.79 -23.27 3.95
N GLY A 81 13.68 -22.78 4.48
CA GLY A 81 13.15 -23.17 5.77
C GLY A 81 13.65 -22.30 6.92
N TRP A 82 12.76 -22.05 7.88
CA TRP A 82 12.99 -21.17 9.04
C TRP A 82 14.02 -21.71 10.04
N SER A 83 14.38 -22.99 9.96
CA SER A 83 15.40 -23.62 10.80
C SER A 83 16.82 -23.52 10.22
N ASP A 84 16.97 -22.97 9.01
CA ASP A 84 18.29 -22.75 8.41
C ASP A 84 19.09 -21.75 9.27
N PRO A 85 20.31 -22.11 9.74
CA PRO A 85 21.17 -21.21 10.51
C PRO A 85 21.43 -19.86 9.82
N LEU A 86 21.46 -19.82 8.48
CA LEU A 86 21.62 -18.60 7.71
C LEU A 86 20.41 -17.67 7.91
N ILE A 87 19.19 -18.20 7.80
CA ILE A 87 17.95 -17.44 7.98
C ILE A 87 17.86 -16.88 9.40
N ILE A 88 18.16 -17.70 10.41
CA ILE A 88 18.16 -17.27 11.82
C ILE A 88 19.23 -16.20 12.07
N SER A 89 20.45 -16.40 11.56
CA SER A 89 21.55 -15.43 11.76
C SER A 89 21.27 -14.08 11.09
N LEU A 90 20.72 -14.08 9.87
CA LEU A 90 20.33 -12.86 9.18
C LEU A 90 19.12 -12.18 9.83
N LEU A 91 18.18 -12.94 10.40
CA LEU A 91 17.06 -12.39 11.16
C LEU A 91 17.54 -11.64 12.40
N ILE A 92 18.43 -12.28 13.19
CA ILE A 92 19.02 -11.67 14.37
C ILE A 92 19.84 -10.44 13.98
N LEU A 93 20.67 -10.55 12.93
CA LEU A 93 21.49 -9.43 12.46
C LEU A 93 20.65 -8.26 11.96
N SER A 94 19.56 -8.54 11.24
CA SER A 94 18.60 -7.52 10.80
C SER A 94 17.96 -6.79 11.99
N LEU A 95 17.50 -7.53 13.01
CA LEU A 95 16.95 -6.95 14.24
C LEU A 95 17.97 -6.10 15.00
N LEU A 96 19.23 -6.55 15.07
CA LEU A 96 20.33 -5.80 15.68
C LEU A 96 20.65 -4.51 14.91
N LEU A 97 20.71 -4.57 13.57
CA LEU A 97 20.92 -3.40 12.72
C LEU A 97 19.76 -2.40 12.84
N PHE A 98 18.52 -2.89 12.91
CA PHE A 98 17.35 -2.05 13.12
C PHE A 98 17.36 -1.40 14.51
N GLY A 99 17.70 -2.16 15.56
CA GLY A 99 17.88 -1.62 16.91
C GLY A 99 19.01 -0.58 16.98
N ALA A 100 20.13 -0.84 16.29
CA ALA A 100 21.24 0.10 16.18
C ALA A 100 20.83 1.38 15.43
N PHE A 101 20.04 1.26 14.36
CA PHE A 101 19.46 2.39 13.66
C PHE A 101 18.57 3.25 14.57
N VAL A 102 17.61 2.63 15.28
CA VAL A 102 16.74 3.34 16.22
C VAL A 102 17.55 4.03 17.31
N PHE A 103 18.56 3.36 17.88
CA PHE A 103 19.42 3.95 18.89
C PHE A 103 20.28 5.11 18.36
N ALA A 104 20.78 4.99 17.12
CA ALA A 104 21.52 6.06 16.46
C ALA A 104 20.64 7.27 16.20
N GLU A 105 19.42 7.06 15.67
CA GLU A 105 18.43 8.12 15.45
C GLU A 105 18.07 8.88 16.72
N MET A 106 17.88 8.17 17.83
CA MET A 106 17.56 8.80 19.12
C MET A 106 18.68 9.71 19.66
N LYS A 107 19.92 9.57 19.16
CA LYS A 107 21.08 10.36 19.60
C LYS A 107 21.45 11.50 18.64
N ILE A 108 20.96 11.48 17.40
CA ILE A 108 21.32 12.45 16.37
C ILE A 108 20.47 13.72 16.51
N LYS A 109 21.08 14.90 16.30
CA LYS A 109 20.40 16.21 16.40
C LYS A 109 19.40 16.48 15.27
N GLU A 110 19.65 15.92 14.09
CA GLU A 110 18.78 15.96 12.90
C GLU A 110 18.43 14.51 12.50
N PRO A 111 17.47 13.84 13.17
CA PRO A 111 17.10 12.47 12.85
C PRO A 111 16.48 12.38 11.45
N LEU A 112 16.70 11.25 10.77
CA LEU A 112 16.10 10.95 9.47
C LEU A 112 14.58 10.85 9.56
N MET A 113 14.07 10.23 10.63
CA MET A 113 12.66 10.07 10.94
C MET A 113 12.38 10.72 12.31
N PRO A 114 12.07 12.03 12.34
CA PRO A 114 11.75 12.68 13.60
C PRO A 114 10.52 12.02 14.22
N PRO A 115 10.55 11.72 15.54
CA PRO A 115 9.50 10.94 16.20
C PRO A 115 8.13 11.61 16.21
N ASN A 116 8.09 12.93 15.93
CA ASN A 116 6.86 13.69 15.74
C ASN A 116 6.04 13.23 14.53
N ILE A 117 6.62 12.50 13.56
CA ILE A 117 5.88 11.93 12.43
C ILE A 117 4.79 10.96 12.91
N TRP A 118 5.08 10.18 13.96
CA TRP A 118 4.11 9.24 14.52
C TRP A 118 2.97 9.92 15.27
N LEU A 119 3.15 11.19 15.65
CA LEU A 119 2.13 12.02 16.28
C LEU A 119 1.21 12.69 15.24
N LEU A 120 1.56 12.64 13.96
CA LEU A 120 0.72 13.20 12.90
C LEU A 120 -0.62 12.44 12.84
N PRO A 121 -1.74 13.17 12.65
CA PRO A 121 -3.06 12.56 12.59
C PRO A 121 -3.11 11.52 11.47
N ASN A 122 -3.69 10.36 11.76
CA ASN A 122 -3.86 9.23 10.85
C ASN A 122 -2.57 8.57 10.32
N PHE A 123 -1.36 9.12 10.54
CA PHE A 123 -0.14 8.60 9.95
C PHE A 123 0.20 7.18 10.44
N ALA A 124 0.18 6.95 11.75
CA ALA A 124 0.43 5.61 12.32
C ALA A 124 -0.60 4.56 11.83
N ALA A 125 -1.87 4.96 11.72
CA ALA A 125 -2.92 4.09 11.19
C ALA A 125 -2.69 3.78 9.70
N ALA A 126 -2.36 4.81 8.89
CA ALA A 126 -2.03 4.66 7.48
C ALA A 126 -0.81 3.74 7.28
N PHE A 127 0.20 3.84 8.13
CA PHE A 127 1.39 2.97 8.10
C PHE A 127 1.02 1.49 8.29
N VAL A 128 0.20 1.17 9.31
CA VAL A 128 -0.22 -0.22 9.54
C VAL A 128 -1.15 -0.72 8.44
N ILE A 129 -2.08 0.10 7.96
CA ILE A 129 -2.97 -0.28 6.86
C ILE A 129 -2.15 -0.51 5.57
N ALA A 130 -1.14 0.32 5.28
CA ALA A 130 -0.22 0.13 4.16
C ALA A 130 0.44 -1.25 4.20
N MET A 131 0.95 -1.65 5.36
CA MET A 131 1.53 -2.98 5.57
C MET A 131 0.51 -4.10 5.31
N CYS A 132 -0.72 -3.96 5.81
CA CYS A 132 -1.76 -4.98 5.61
C CYS A 132 -2.20 -5.10 4.14
N VAL A 133 -2.25 -3.97 3.41
CA VAL A 133 -2.61 -3.90 1.99
C VAL A 133 -1.58 -4.65 1.13
N THR A 134 -0.28 -4.45 1.35
CA THR A 134 0.74 -5.20 0.59
C THR A 134 0.87 -6.65 1.04
N ALA A 135 0.70 -6.92 2.34
CA ALA A 135 0.56 -8.30 2.84
C ALA A 135 -0.59 -9.04 2.17
N PHE A 136 -1.73 -8.37 1.96
CA PHE A 136 -2.84 -8.92 1.18
C PHE A 136 -2.41 -9.23 -0.26
N PHE A 137 -1.81 -8.26 -0.95
CA PHE A 137 -1.48 -8.39 -2.36
C PHE A 137 -0.48 -9.51 -2.64
N VAL A 138 0.55 -9.62 -1.80
CA VAL A 138 1.57 -10.66 -1.93
C VAL A 138 1.00 -12.03 -1.64
N ASN A 139 0.22 -12.19 -0.56
CA ASN A 139 -0.40 -13.48 -0.21
C ASN A 139 -1.35 -13.91 -1.33
N TYR A 140 -2.18 -12.98 -1.80
CA TYR A 140 -3.09 -13.20 -2.91
C TYR A 140 -2.37 -13.74 -4.13
N THR A 141 -1.33 -13.04 -4.61
CA THR A 141 -0.61 -13.42 -5.83
C THR A 141 0.19 -14.71 -5.65
N TYR A 142 0.84 -14.87 -4.50
CA TYR A 142 1.68 -16.03 -4.18
C TYR A 142 0.85 -17.32 -4.10
N TYR A 143 -0.18 -17.36 -3.25
CA TYR A 143 -0.97 -18.58 -3.05
C TYR A 143 -1.84 -18.93 -4.26
N LEU A 144 -2.32 -17.94 -5.02
CA LEU A 144 -3.02 -18.22 -6.28
C LEU A 144 -2.10 -18.83 -7.33
N THR A 145 -0.86 -18.35 -7.42
CA THR A 145 0.13 -18.95 -8.32
C THR A 145 0.40 -20.40 -7.93
N LEU A 146 0.54 -20.70 -6.63
CA LEU A 146 0.71 -22.06 -6.13
C LEU A 146 -0.52 -22.95 -6.38
N ILE A 147 -1.74 -22.44 -6.19
CA ILE A 147 -2.96 -23.18 -6.53
C ILE A 147 -2.97 -23.51 -8.04
N PHE A 148 -2.64 -22.56 -8.89
CA PHE A 148 -2.71 -22.75 -10.34
C PHE A 148 -1.68 -23.79 -10.80
N GLN A 149 -0.45 -23.68 -10.32
CA GLN A 149 0.67 -24.50 -10.79
C GLN A 149 0.74 -25.86 -10.06
N GLU A 150 0.62 -25.88 -8.74
CA GLU A 150 0.82 -27.11 -7.96
C GLU A 150 -0.46 -27.92 -7.77
N VAL A 151 -1.62 -27.25 -7.62
CA VAL A 151 -2.90 -27.96 -7.38
C VAL A 151 -3.52 -28.40 -8.70
N TRP A 152 -3.64 -27.49 -9.68
CA TRP A 152 -4.26 -27.83 -10.97
C TRP A 152 -3.28 -28.16 -12.09
N GLY A 153 -1.97 -27.96 -11.89
CA GLY A 153 -0.97 -28.36 -12.87
C GLY A 153 -0.89 -27.44 -14.08
N TYR A 154 -1.35 -26.19 -13.99
CA TYR A 154 -1.23 -25.24 -15.08
C TYR A 154 0.22 -24.85 -15.32
N ASN A 155 0.55 -24.62 -16.59
CA ASN A 155 1.85 -24.05 -16.93
C ASN A 155 1.93 -22.55 -16.58
N ALA A 156 3.11 -21.96 -16.74
CA ALA A 156 3.35 -20.56 -16.39
C ALA A 156 2.55 -19.58 -17.27
N VAL A 157 2.33 -19.92 -18.55
CA VAL A 157 1.58 -19.10 -19.50
C VAL A 157 0.09 -19.07 -19.14
N GLU A 158 -0.49 -20.23 -18.88
CA GLU A 158 -1.88 -20.41 -18.46
C GLU A 158 -2.18 -19.69 -17.14
N SER A 159 -1.24 -19.76 -16.19
CA SER A 159 -1.33 -19.01 -14.94
C SER A 159 -1.32 -17.50 -15.20
N ALA A 160 -0.41 -17.01 -16.05
CA ALA A 160 -0.28 -15.60 -16.37
C ALA A 160 -1.53 -15.03 -17.08
N ILE A 161 -2.17 -15.79 -17.97
CA ILE A 161 -3.42 -15.38 -18.64
C ILE A 161 -4.55 -15.19 -17.61
N ARG A 162 -4.64 -16.08 -16.61
CA ARG A 162 -5.63 -15.98 -15.53
C ARG A 162 -5.40 -14.81 -14.57
N PHE A 163 -4.18 -14.26 -14.52
CA PHE A 163 -3.85 -13.04 -13.78
C PHE A 163 -4.15 -11.75 -14.55
N VAL A 164 -4.47 -11.79 -15.85
CA VAL A 164 -4.79 -10.59 -16.65
C VAL A 164 -5.89 -9.71 -16.00
N PRO A 165 -6.99 -10.26 -15.46
CA PRO A 165 -8.01 -9.46 -14.80
C PRO A 165 -7.48 -8.65 -13.60
N VAL A 166 -6.44 -9.11 -12.91
CA VAL A 166 -5.79 -8.35 -11.82
C VAL A 166 -5.22 -7.04 -12.36
N GLY A 167 -4.42 -7.11 -13.43
CA GLY A 167 -3.79 -5.92 -14.02
C GLY A 167 -4.82 -4.97 -14.63
N VAL A 168 -5.80 -5.50 -15.37
CA VAL A 168 -6.87 -4.69 -15.99
C VAL A 168 -7.69 -3.97 -14.93
N THR A 169 -8.10 -4.66 -13.86
CA THR A 169 -8.85 -4.05 -12.75
C THR A 169 -8.04 -2.96 -12.06
N ALA A 170 -6.76 -3.22 -11.78
CA ALA A 170 -5.88 -2.24 -11.15
C ALA A 170 -5.74 -0.96 -12.01
N VAL A 171 -5.56 -1.08 -13.32
CA VAL A 171 -5.47 0.06 -14.24
C VAL A 171 -6.78 0.85 -14.27
N ILE A 172 -7.93 0.17 -14.41
CA ILE A 172 -9.24 0.84 -14.42
C ILE A 172 -9.46 1.63 -13.14
N ILE A 173 -9.15 1.04 -11.99
CA ILE A 173 -9.36 1.69 -10.69
C ILE A 173 -8.35 2.81 -10.46
N ALA A 174 -7.11 2.68 -10.93
CA ALA A 174 -6.14 3.77 -10.89
C ALA A 174 -6.62 5.00 -11.68
N LEU A 175 -7.19 4.78 -12.88
CA LEU A 175 -7.77 5.87 -13.69
C LEU A 175 -9.03 6.49 -13.05
N LEU A 176 -9.82 5.67 -12.35
CA LEU A 176 -11.02 6.15 -11.65
C LEU A 176 -10.71 6.77 -10.27
N ALA A 177 -9.51 6.55 -9.73
CA ALA A 177 -9.17 6.95 -8.37
C ALA A 177 -9.26 8.47 -8.19
N GLU A 178 -8.75 9.25 -9.15
CA GLU A 178 -8.80 10.73 -9.15
C GLU A 178 -10.24 11.23 -8.97
N ASN A 179 -11.17 10.74 -9.78
CA ASN A 179 -12.58 11.09 -9.67
C ASN A 179 -13.20 10.65 -8.34
N LEU A 180 -12.86 9.45 -7.85
CA LEU A 180 -13.42 8.91 -6.60
C LEU A 180 -13.12 9.79 -5.38
N ILE A 181 -11.93 10.41 -5.35
CA ILE A 181 -11.49 11.26 -4.23
C ILE A 181 -12.21 12.61 -4.25
N HIS A 182 -12.54 13.14 -5.44
CA HIS A 182 -13.29 14.39 -5.56
C HIS A 182 -14.71 14.28 -5.01
N TYR A 183 -15.40 13.15 -5.22
CA TYR A 183 -16.78 12.98 -4.78
C TYR A 183 -16.92 12.41 -3.36
N PHE A 184 -16.02 11.54 -2.91
CA PHE A 184 -16.16 10.85 -1.62
C PHE A 184 -15.19 11.37 -0.56
N ASN A 185 -15.55 11.14 0.71
CA ASN A 185 -14.67 11.39 1.85
C ASN A 185 -13.57 10.30 1.87
N ILE A 186 -12.30 10.69 2.02
CA ILE A 186 -11.14 9.77 2.03
C ILE A 186 -11.34 8.63 3.02
N LYS A 187 -11.90 8.91 4.22
CA LYS A 187 -12.18 7.86 5.22
C LYS A 187 -13.21 6.84 4.71
N MET A 188 -14.27 7.31 4.05
CA MET A 188 -15.30 6.43 3.51
C MET A 188 -14.76 5.59 2.35
N THR A 189 -13.98 6.19 1.46
CA THR A 189 -13.32 5.49 0.35
C THR A 189 -12.36 4.42 0.87
N LEU A 190 -11.60 4.71 1.93
CA LEU A 190 -10.70 3.76 2.57
C LEU A 190 -11.45 2.56 3.16
N ILE A 191 -12.52 2.82 3.94
CA ILE A 191 -13.33 1.77 4.56
C ILE A 191 -14.04 0.93 3.49
N ALA A 192 -14.61 1.57 2.46
CA ALA A 192 -15.24 0.88 1.34
C ALA A 192 -14.23 0.01 0.57
N GLY A 193 -13.03 0.52 0.32
CA GLY A 193 -11.95 -0.24 -0.31
C GLY A 193 -11.55 -1.48 0.50
N LEU A 194 -11.37 -1.33 1.81
CA LEU A 194 -11.05 -2.44 2.71
C LEU A 194 -12.18 -3.47 2.80
N LEU A 195 -13.44 -3.03 2.80
CA LEU A 195 -14.61 -3.91 2.75
C LEU A 195 -14.69 -4.69 1.44
N LEU A 196 -14.47 -4.03 0.31
CA LEU A 196 -14.42 -4.69 -1.00
C LEU A 196 -13.26 -5.70 -1.05
N GLY A 197 -12.07 -5.32 -0.57
CA GLY A 197 -10.93 -6.22 -0.41
C GLY A 197 -11.26 -7.45 0.43
N LEU A 198 -11.93 -7.25 1.57
CA LEU A 198 -12.39 -8.32 2.46
C LEU A 198 -13.40 -9.23 1.77
N ILE A 199 -14.44 -8.67 1.13
CA ILE A 199 -15.47 -9.44 0.43
C ILE A 199 -14.86 -10.26 -0.71
N GLY A 200 -14.01 -9.63 -1.54
CA GLY A 200 -13.32 -10.32 -2.63
C GLY A 200 -12.51 -11.50 -2.10
N ASN A 201 -11.77 -11.32 -1.01
CA ASN A 201 -10.94 -12.38 -0.45
C ASN A 201 -11.76 -13.48 0.25
N VAL A 202 -12.90 -13.14 0.87
CA VAL A 202 -13.85 -14.14 1.40
C VAL A 202 -14.43 -14.99 0.28
N ILE A 203 -14.83 -14.40 -0.86
CA ILE A 203 -15.30 -15.16 -2.03
C ILE A 203 -14.19 -16.09 -2.53
N LEU A 204 -12.95 -15.60 -2.56
CA LEU A 204 -11.79 -16.42 -2.91
C LEU A 204 -11.54 -17.56 -1.91
N GLY A 205 -11.82 -17.37 -0.63
CA GLY A 205 -11.74 -18.42 0.39
C GLY A 205 -12.66 -19.62 0.13
N PHE A 206 -13.73 -19.44 -0.64
CA PHE A 206 -14.66 -20.51 -1.04
C PHE A 206 -14.32 -21.16 -2.39
N TYR A 207 -13.25 -20.71 -3.03
CA TYR A 207 -12.87 -21.17 -4.35
C TYR A 207 -12.14 -22.51 -4.27
N SER A 208 -12.84 -23.61 -4.56
CA SER A 208 -12.34 -24.97 -4.29
C SER A 208 -12.10 -25.78 -5.55
N ASN A 209 -12.77 -25.44 -6.65
CA ASN A 209 -12.70 -26.20 -7.89
C ASN A 209 -12.22 -25.33 -9.06
N GLU A 210 -11.48 -25.95 -9.97
CA GLU A 210 -10.99 -25.31 -11.20
C GLU A 210 -12.13 -24.65 -12.00
N ASN A 211 -13.25 -25.37 -12.15
CA ASN A 211 -14.44 -24.93 -12.91
C ASN A 211 -15.12 -23.69 -12.33
N GLU A 212 -14.82 -23.31 -11.09
CA GLU A 212 -15.41 -22.13 -10.43
C GLU A 212 -14.69 -20.83 -10.81
N TYR A 213 -13.81 -20.85 -11.81
CA TYR A 213 -13.05 -19.69 -12.24
C TYR A 213 -13.97 -18.50 -12.55
N TRP A 214 -14.97 -18.68 -13.40
CA TRP A 214 -15.88 -17.58 -13.78
C TRP A 214 -16.88 -17.22 -12.68
N SER A 215 -17.28 -18.19 -11.86
CA SER A 215 -18.31 -17.99 -10.85
C SER A 215 -17.78 -17.38 -9.54
N LYS A 216 -16.53 -17.67 -9.16
CA LYS A 216 -15.94 -17.26 -7.89
C LYS A 216 -14.63 -16.50 -8.07
N PHE A 217 -13.66 -17.08 -8.79
CA PHE A 217 -12.34 -16.47 -8.93
C PHE A 217 -12.43 -15.10 -9.62
N PHE A 218 -12.99 -15.03 -10.82
CA PHE A 218 -13.11 -13.79 -11.59
C PHE A 218 -13.81 -12.65 -10.84
N PRO A 219 -15.01 -12.84 -10.23
CA PRO A 219 -15.61 -11.77 -9.43
C PRO A 219 -14.81 -11.45 -8.17
N SER A 220 -14.18 -12.45 -7.52
CA SER A 220 -13.32 -12.21 -6.36
C SER A 220 -12.11 -11.32 -6.71
N VAL A 221 -11.53 -11.50 -7.90
CA VAL A 221 -10.40 -10.71 -8.40
C VAL A 221 -10.84 -9.28 -8.61
N ILE A 222 -11.95 -9.07 -9.31
CA ILE A 222 -12.43 -7.72 -9.64
C ILE A 222 -12.74 -6.97 -8.34
N ILE A 223 -13.52 -7.58 -7.44
CA ILE A 223 -13.94 -6.95 -6.19
C ILE A 223 -12.73 -6.72 -5.27
N GLY A 224 -11.88 -7.74 -5.10
CA GLY A 224 -10.73 -7.71 -4.21
C GLY A 224 -9.67 -6.72 -4.65
N ILE A 225 -9.28 -6.75 -5.94
CA ILE A 225 -8.26 -5.84 -6.49
C ILE A 225 -8.80 -4.42 -6.61
N ALA A 226 -10.07 -4.22 -6.92
CA ALA A 226 -10.66 -2.89 -6.88
C ALA A 226 -10.60 -2.29 -5.48
N GLY A 227 -11.02 -3.05 -4.46
CA GLY A 227 -10.93 -2.63 -3.07
C GLY A 227 -9.49 -2.33 -2.64
N LEU A 228 -8.55 -3.20 -3.02
CA LEU A 228 -7.13 -3.04 -2.75
C LEU A 228 -6.55 -1.76 -3.36
N ALA A 229 -6.79 -1.53 -4.66
CA ALA A 229 -6.27 -0.37 -5.37
C ALA A 229 -6.85 0.94 -4.81
N SER A 230 -8.17 0.98 -4.52
CA SER A 230 -8.78 2.14 -3.87
C SER A 230 -8.20 2.40 -2.47
N THR A 231 -7.94 1.34 -1.70
CA THR A 231 -7.33 1.44 -0.37
C THR A 231 -5.89 1.97 -0.47
N TYR A 232 -5.10 1.43 -1.39
CA TYR A 232 -3.71 1.83 -1.60
C TYR A 232 -3.61 3.34 -1.87
N THR A 233 -4.43 3.86 -2.79
CA THR A 233 -4.48 5.30 -3.08
C THR A 233 -4.98 6.12 -1.89
N SER A 234 -6.02 5.65 -1.20
CA SER A 234 -6.59 6.36 -0.04
C SER A 234 -5.59 6.47 1.12
N VAL A 235 -4.81 5.40 1.36
CA VAL A 235 -3.73 5.38 2.37
C VAL A 235 -2.63 6.36 2.01
N ALA A 236 -2.20 6.38 0.75
CA ALA A 236 -1.20 7.34 0.28
C ALA A 236 -1.66 8.79 0.52
N ILE A 237 -2.88 9.13 0.11
CA ILE A 237 -3.43 10.48 0.32
C ILE A 237 -3.59 10.80 1.80
N THR A 238 -4.03 9.85 2.62
CA THR A 238 -4.16 10.04 4.07
C THR A 238 -2.81 10.33 4.72
N ALA A 239 -1.75 9.64 4.29
CA ALA A 239 -0.41 9.87 4.81
C ALA A 239 0.14 11.24 4.38
N PHE A 240 -0.05 11.63 3.11
CA PHE A 240 0.44 12.91 2.59
C PHE A 240 -0.37 14.12 3.04
N SER A 241 -1.68 13.98 3.26
CA SER A 241 -2.52 15.09 3.74
C SER A 241 -2.19 15.53 5.18
N ALA A 242 -1.58 14.66 5.97
CA ALA A 242 -1.06 15.00 7.29
C ALA A 242 0.38 15.56 7.25
N ALA A 243 1.01 15.60 6.06
CA ALA A 243 2.41 15.97 5.89
C ALA A 243 2.60 17.50 5.80
N PRO A 244 3.49 18.09 6.61
CA PRO A 244 4.05 19.40 6.30
C PRO A 244 4.78 19.38 4.94
N ASN A 245 4.70 20.47 4.16
CA ASN A 245 5.33 20.56 2.82
C ASN A 245 6.84 20.28 2.83
N ASN A 246 7.53 20.56 3.93
CA ASN A 246 8.96 20.29 4.10
C ASN A 246 9.29 18.82 4.48
N MET A 247 8.29 17.99 4.75
CA MET A 247 8.44 16.59 5.17
C MET A 247 7.79 15.58 4.21
N ALA A 248 7.22 16.04 3.08
CA ALA A 248 6.52 15.18 2.12
C ALA A 248 7.41 14.03 1.60
N GLY A 249 8.67 14.32 1.22
CA GLY A 249 9.60 13.29 0.74
C GLY A 249 9.92 12.23 1.78
N LEU A 250 10.02 12.63 3.05
CA LEU A 250 10.24 11.72 4.17
C LEU A 250 9.03 10.84 4.44
N ILE A 251 7.83 11.42 4.50
CA ILE A 251 6.57 10.70 4.68
C ILE A 251 6.35 9.68 3.55
N GLY A 252 6.63 10.06 2.30
CA GLY A 252 6.58 9.14 1.17
C GLY A 252 7.57 7.98 1.31
N GLY A 253 8.79 8.25 1.76
CA GLY A 253 9.80 7.23 2.02
C GLY A 253 9.38 6.25 3.12
N VAL A 254 8.91 6.75 4.26
CA VAL A 254 8.44 5.92 5.38
C VAL A 254 7.22 5.09 4.99
N LEU A 255 6.28 5.68 4.25
CA LEU A 255 5.11 4.96 3.76
C LEU A 255 5.49 3.86 2.76
N ASN A 256 6.42 4.14 1.85
CA ASN A 256 6.92 3.13 0.92
C ASN A 256 7.63 1.98 1.66
N THR A 257 8.38 2.28 2.72
CA THR A 257 8.93 1.27 3.61
C THR A 257 7.83 0.41 4.24
N ALA A 258 6.71 1.01 4.68
CA ALA A 258 5.57 0.27 5.21
C ALA A 258 5.01 -0.73 4.18
N PHE A 259 4.86 -0.31 2.93
CA PHE A 259 4.43 -1.17 1.83
C PHE A 259 5.39 -2.36 1.64
N GLN A 260 6.70 -2.12 1.59
CA GLN A 260 7.68 -3.19 1.40
C GLN A 260 7.77 -4.15 2.59
N PHE A 261 7.65 -3.62 3.80
CA PHE A 261 7.67 -4.42 5.03
C PHE A 261 6.42 -5.30 5.13
N GLY A 262 5.26 -4.80 4.73
CA GLY A 262 4.02 -5.58 4.62
C GLY A 262 4.14 -6.76 3.67
N THR A 263 4.82 -6.61 2.54
CA THR A 263 5.07 -7.70 1.57
C THR A 263 5.81 -8.88 2.21
N GLY A 264 6.87 -8.61 2.98
CA GLY A 264 7.61 -9.68 3.65
C GLY A 264 6.82 -10.31 4.80
N LEU A 265 6.20 -9.48 5.64
CA LEU A 265 5.45 -9.95 6.80
C LEU A 265 4.21 -10.76 6.43
N GLY A 266 3.53 -10.42 5.33
CA GLY A 266 2.35 -11.15 4.86
C GLY A 266 2.63 -12.64 4.68
N LEU A 267 3.71 -12.97 3.97
CA LEU A 267 4.14 -14.35 3.75
C LEU A 267 4.69 -15.00 5.01
N ALA A 268 5.42 -14.27 5.85
CA ALA A 268 5.96 -14.81 7.10
C ALA A 268 4.88 -15.19 8.12
N ILE A 269 3.72 -14.52 8.10
CA ILE A 269 2.56 -14.89 8.94
C ILE A 269 1.80 -16.07 8.33
N THR A 270 1.60 -16.06 7.01
CA THR A 270 0.75 -17.06 6.33
C THR A 270 1.45 -18.40 6.10
N THR A 271 2.76 -18.40 5.84
CA THR A 271 3.49 -19.63 5.53
C THR A 271 3.47 -20.64 6.68
N PRO A 272 3.75 -20.27 7.94
CA PRO A 272 3.62 -21.19 9.07
C PRO A 272 2.20 -21.78 9.20
N VAL A 273 1.17 -21.00 8.89
CA VAL A 273 -0.23 -21.48 8.88
C VAL A 273 -0.40 -22.56 7.81
N VAL A 274 0.07 -22.34 6.59
CA VAL A 274 0.03 -23.34 5.52
C VAL A 274 0.78 -24.61 5.92
N SER A 275 2.01 -24.47 6.44
CA SER A 275 2.84 -25.59 6.87
C SER A 275 2.18 -26.40 8.00
N SER A 276 1.51 -25.72 8.93
CA SER A 276 0.78 -26.38 10.02
C SER A 276 -0.41 -27.22 9.54
N VAL A 277 -1.07 -26.78 8.46
CA VAL A 277 -2.23 -27.47 7.88
C VAL A 277 -1.81 -28.60 6.95
N ASN A 278 -0.76 -28.40 6.15
CA ASN A 278 -0.28 -29.41 5.20
C ASN A 278 0.54 -30.51 5.90
N GLY A 279 1.20 -30.20 7.01
CA GLY A 279 2.05 -31.11 7.77
C GLY A 279 3.41 -31.37 7.12
N PRO A 280 4.31 -32.15 7.77
CA PRO A 280 5.69 -32.36 7.31
C PRO A 280 5.82 -33.06 5.95
N SER A 281 4.77 -33.78 5.53
CA SER A 281 4.75 -34.61 4.31
C SER A 281 4.27 -33.89 3.05
N ALA A 282 4.01 -32.57 3.14
CA ALA A 282 3.42 -31.78 2.06
C ALA A 282 4.27 -31.67 0.79
N HIS A 283 5.59 -31.77 0.93
CA HIS A 283 6.56 -31.61 -0.17
C HIS A 283 7.07 -32.95 -0.72
N LEU A 284 6.51 -34.08 -0.28
CA LEU A 284 6.85 -35.39 -0.83
C LEU A 284 6.19 -35.57 -2.20
N GLU A 285 6.92 -36.13 -3.17
CA GLU A 285 6.36 -36.50 -4.47
C GLU A 285 5.14 -37.42 -4.28
N GLY A 286 3.98 -36.99 -4.77
CA GLY A 286 2.69 -37.66 -4.54
C GLY A 286 1.79 -37.03 -3.46
N ALA A 287 2.14 -35.86 -2.93
CA ALA A 287 1.29 -35.12 -1.99
C ALA A 287 -0.15 -34.94 -2.53
N ASP A 288 -1.14 -35.25 -1.70
CA ASP A 288 -2.56 -35.06 -2.03
C ASP A 288 -2.84 -33.60 -2.40
N ARG A 289 -3.19 -33.36 -3.66
CA ARG A 289 -3.63 -32.03 -4.16
C ARG A 289 -4.70 -31.39 -3.26
N HIS A 290 -5.57 -32.21 -2.69
CA HIS A 290 -6.60 -31.78 -1.75
C HIS A 290 -6.03 -31.22 -0.44
N ARG A 291 -4.91 -31.78 0.06
CA ARG A 291 -4.23 -31.27 1.26
C ARG A 291 -3.54 -29.95 0.97
N LEU A 292 -2.82 -29.84 -0.14
CA LEU A 292 -2.18 -28.58 -0.57
C LEU A 292 -3.20 -27.44 -0.71
N LEU A 293 -4.33 -27.72 -1.38
CA LEU A 293 -5.42 -26.75 -1.52
C LEU A 293 -5.95 -26.28 -0.16
N LYS A 294 -6.11 -27.19 0.81
CA LYS A 294 -6.56 -26.86 2.16
C LYS A 294 -5.57 -25.94 2.89
N GLY A 295 -4.27 -26.15 2.74
CA GLY A 295 -3.24 -25.24 3.26
C GLY A 295 -3.33 -23.86 2.62
N TYR A 296 -3.47 -23.79 1.30
CA TYR A 296 -3.60 -22.52 0.60
C TYR A 296 -4.89 -21.77 0.96
N HIS A 297 -6.00 -22.49 1.18
CA HIS A 297 -7.20 -21.89 1.75
C HIS A 297 -6.97 -21.33 3.16
N ALA A 298 -6.20 -22.01 4.00
CA ALA A 298 -5.89 -21.50 5.33
C ALA A 298 -5.11 -20.18 5.27
N ALA A 299 -4.19 -20.02 4.31
CA ALA A 299 -3.53 -18.73 4.07
C ALA A 299 -4.49 -17.65 3.55
N ILE A 300 -5.41 -17.99 2.67
CA ILE A 300 -6.46 -17.08 2.18
C ILE A 300 -7.31 -16.58 3.35
N TRP A 301 -7.78 -17.48 4.23
CA TRP A 301 -8.52 -17.13 5.44
C TRP A 301 -7.70 -16.30 6.44
N THR A 302 -6.40 -16.57 6.55
CA THR A 302 -5.49 -15.74 7.37
C THR A 302 -5.40 -14.32 6.79
N THR A 303 -5.39 -14.19 5.45
CA THR A 303 -5.37 -12.91 4.77
C THR A 303 -6.69 -12.14 4.93
N VAL A 304 -7.82 -12.83 5.03
CA VAL A 304 -9.11 -12.24 5.46
C VAL A 304 -8.98 -11.64 6.87
N GLY A 305 -8.28 -12.31 7.78
CA GLY A 305 -7.95 -11.78 9.10
C GLY A 305 -7.08 -10.52 9.05
N ILE A 306 -6.03 -10.50 8.22
CA ILE A 306 -5.13 -9.34 8.05
C ILE A 306 -5.90 -8.12 7.53
N ILE A 307 -6.73 -8.29 6.50
CA ILE A 307 -7.48 -7.15 5.94
C ILE A 307 -8.66 -6.74 6.85
N GLY A 308 -9.26 -7.68 7.58
CA GLY A 308 -10.23 -7.38 8.64
C GLY A 308 -9.61 -6.57 9.78
N PHE A 309 -8.37 -6.87 10.17
CA PHE A 309 -7.61 -6.07 11.13
C PHE A 309 -7.34 -4.65 10.61
N ALA A 310 -6.93 -4.52 9.35
CA ALA A 310 -6.76 -3.20 8.71
C ALA A 310 -8.07 -2.40 8.68
N LEU A 311 -9.20 -3.06 8.42
CA LEU A 311 -10.53 -2.45 8.45
C LEU A 311 -10.89 -1.94 9.85
N LEU A 312 -10.60 -2.72 10.90
CA LEU A 312 -10.82 -2.28 12.28
C LEU A 312 -9.96 -1.05 12.62
N ILE A 313 -8.68 -1.05 12.21
CA ILE A 313 -7.81 0.12 12.39
C ILE A 313 -8.37 1.34 11.65
N ALA A 314 -8.83 1.17 10.41
CA ALA A 314 -9.41 2.25 9.62
C ALA A 314 -10.67 2.84 10.28
N ILE A 315 -11.54 2.00 10.84
CA ILE A 315 -12.77 2.46 11.50
C ILE A 315 -12.45 3.24 12.78
N ILE A 316 -11.55 2.70 13.61
CA ILE A 316 -11.26 3.20 14.96
C ILE A 316 -10.32 4.41 14.94
N PHE A 317 -9.22 4.33 14.19
CA PHE A 317 -8.11 5.29 14.30
C PHE A 317 -8.07 6.33 13.19
N VAL A 318 -8.58 6.04 11.99
CA VAL A 318 -8.60 7.04 10.91
C VAL A 318 -9.72 8.03 11.15
N LYS A 319 -9.36 9.29 11.35
CA LYS A 319 -10.29 10.42 11.50
C LYS A 319 -10.57 11.05 10.14
N VAL A 320 -11.78 11.60 9.99
CA VAL A 320 -12.16 12.36 8.80
C VAL A 320 -11.27 13.58 8.68
N ILE A 321 -10.62 13.72 7.53
CA ILE A 321 -9.88 14.92 7.17
C ILE A 321 -10.91 15.85 6.51
N PRO A 322 -11.18 17.05 7.05
CA PRO A 322 -12.04 18.02 6.39
C PRO A 322 -11.46 18.36 5.01
N LYS A 323 -12.31 18.40 3.97
CA LYS A 323 -11.90 18.98 2.69
C LYS A 323 -11.73 20.48 2.93
N THR A 324 -10.49 20.97 2.84
CA THR A 324 -10.21 22.39 2.63
C THR A 324 -10.33 22.67 1.14
N ASP A 325 -11.12 23.67 0.77
CA ASP A 325 -11.15 24.18 -0.61
C ASP A 325 -9.79 24.78 -0.98
N GLU A 326 -9.56 25.04 -2.27
CA GLU A 326 -8.33 25.65 -2.81
C GLU A 326 -7.97 26.99 -2.14
N ASP A 327 -8.93 27.62 -1.44
CA ASP A 327 -8.77 28.87 -0.67
C ASP A 327 -8.55 28.67 0.85
N GLY A 328 -8.44 27.43 1.35
CA GLY A 328 -8.13 27.14 2.75
C GLY A 328 -9.29 27.30 3.75
N GLU A 329 -10.50 27.60 3.28
CA GLU A 329 -11.69 27.64 4.15
C GLU A 329 -12.26 26.23 4.37
N THR A 330 -12.58 25.91 5.64
CA THR A 330 -13.18 24.64 6.03
C THR A 330 -14.68 24.71 5.74
N LEU A 331 -15.17 23.89 4.81
CA LEU A 331 -16.60 23.77 4.53
C LEU A 331 -17.34 23.15 5.73
N THR A 332 -17.79 23.96 6.68
CA THR A 332 -18.80 23.55 7.65
C THR A 332 -20.16 23.58 6.96
N VAL A 333 -20.71 22.41 6.62
CA VAL A 333 -22.09 22.28 6.15
C VAL A 333 -23.01 22.65 7.31
N HIS A 334 -23.47 23.90 7.35
CA HIS A 334 -24.58 24.30 8.19
C HIS A 334 -25.85 23.68 7.60
N VAL A 335 -26.33 22.59 8.19
CA VAL A 335 -27.68 22.09 7.92
C VAL A 335 -28.63 23.07 8.59
N ASP A 336 -29.03 24.10 7.85
CA ASP A 336 -30.06 25.03 8.31
C ASP A 336 -31.41 24.28 8.30
N SER A 337 -31.83 23.89 9.50
CA SER A 337 -33.13 23.30 9.79
C SER A 337 -34.19 24.38 9.54
N GLY A 338 -34.71 24.45 8.31
CA GLY A 338 -35.78 25.35 7.92
C GLY A 338 -36.99 25.30 8.86
N ARG A 339 -37.08 26.30 9.75
CA ARG A 339 -38.27 26.57 10.56
C ARG A 339 -39.02 27.75 9.92
N LYS A 340 -40.22 27.44 9.44
CA LYS A 340 -41.22 28.37 8.91
C LYS A 340 -41.42 29.60 9.81
N SER A 341 -41.41 30.79 9.21
CA SER A 341 -42.35 31.87 9.54
C SER A 341 -42.69 32.67 8.28
N LYS A 342 -44.00 32.81 8.07
CA LYS A 342 -44.69 33.53 7.01
C LYS A 342 -44.79 35.02 7.34
N GLU A 343 -45.05 35.82 6.30
CA GLU A 343 -45.59 37.21 6.31
C GLU A 343 -44.57 38.29 6.77
N GLU A 344 -44.41 39.47 6.16
CA GLU A 344 -45.16 40.25 5.17
C GLU A 344 -44.28 41.46 4.73
N GLY A 345 -44.40 41.93 3.48
CA GLY A 345 -44.37 43.36 3.14
C GLY A 345 -43.05 44.16 2.98
N SER A 346 -42.85 44.66 1.75
CA SER A 346 -42.42 46.04 1.40
C SER A 346 -40.93 46.37 1.13
N ARG A 347 -40.71 46.80 -0.14
CA ARG A 347 -39.79 47.83 -0.69
C ARG A 347 -38.29 47.82 -0.40
N TYR A 348 -37.55 47.81 -1.52
CA TYR A 348 -36.40 48.66 -1.87
C TYR A 348 -35.66 49.35 -0.70
N ASP A 349 -34.43 48.94 -0.40
CA ASP A 349 -33.26 49.80 -0.60
C ASP A 349 -31.94 49.03 -0.51
N ALA A 350 -30.93 49.57 -1.19
CA ALA A 350 -29.57 49.07 -1.22
C ALA A 350 -28.88 49.13 0.17
N THR A 351 -27.74 48.41 0.28
CA THR A 351 -26.54 48.71 1.08
C THR A 351 -26.08 47.55 1.98
N ARG A 352 -24.86 47.06 1.71
CA ARG A 352 -23.88 46.41 2.60
C ARG A 352 -24.37 45.83 3.95
N ALA A 353 -24.16 44.53 4.14
CA ALA A 353 -23.74 43.85 5.39
C ALA A 353 -23.68 42.35 5.09
N SER A 354 -22.80 41.51 5.63
CA SER A 354 -21.65 41.61 6.53
C SER A 354 -21.01 40.22 6.48
N VAL A 355 -19.74 40.13 6.09
CA VAL A 355 -18.95 38.90 6.21
C VAL A 355 -18.51 38.83 7.67
N ASP A 356 -19.19 38.00 8.47
CA ASP A 356 -18.72 37.69 9.82
C ASP A 356 -17.62 36.64 9.72
N THR A 357 -16.39 37.13 9.63
CA THR A 357 -15.16 36.34 9.76
C THR A 357 -14.96 35.99 11.23
N VAL A 358 -15.15 34.73 11.61
CA VAL A 358 -14.70 34.24 12.92
C VAL A 358 -13.27 33.74 12.79
N VAL A 359 -12.32 34.64 13.04
CA VAL A 359 -10.91 34.30 13.26
C VAL A 359 -10.82 33.62 14.63
N VAL A 360 -10.52 32.32 14.66
CA VAL A 360 -10.08 31.65 15.89
C VAL A 360 -8.56 31.53 15.84
N GLN A 361 -7.88 32.50 16.44
CA GLN A 361 -6.48 32.39 16.85
C GLN A 361 -6.43 31.78 18.26
N ALA A 362 -5.75 30.64 18.40
CA ALA A 362 -4.76 30.32 19.45
C ALA A 362 -4.36 28.84 19.36
#